data_AF-A0A3L9FN96-F1
#
_entry.id   AF-A0A3L9FN96-F1
#
_cell.length_a   1.000
_cell.length_b   1.000
_cell.length_c   1.000
_cell.angle_alpha   90.00
_cell.angle_beta   90.00
_cell.angle_gamma   90.00
#
_symmetry.space_group_name_H-M   'P 1'
#
loop_
_entity.id
_entity.type
_entity.pdbx_description
1 polymer ?
#
loop_
_entity_poly.entity_id
_entity_poly.type
_entity_poly.pdbx_seq_one_letter_code
_entity_poly.pdbx_strand_id
1 'polypeptide(L)'
;MKYSLGPVLWYWPKETLEEFYQQAATSSADVIYLGEAVCSKRRATKVGDWLEMAKSLAGSGKQIVLSTLALVQASSELGELKRYVENGEFLIEASDLGVVNMCAER
;
A
#
# COMPACT_ATOMS: atom_id res chain seq x y z
N MET A 1 -2.48 2.10 -23.62
CA MET A 1 -2.11 3.02 -22.51
C MET A 1 -2.56 2.34 -21.23
N LYS A 2 -1.73 2.28 -20.17
CA LYS A 2 -2.13 1.70 -18.88
C LYS A 2 -2.51 2.82 -17.90
N TYR A 3 -3.64 2.70 -17.23
CA TYR A 3 -4.10 3.64 -16.21
C TYR A 3 -3.80 3.13 -14.80
N SER A 4 -3.38 4.03 -13.92
CA SER A 4 -3.06 3.72 -12.53
C SER A 4 -3.88 4.57 -11.58
N LEU A 5 -4.46 3.92 -10.57
CA LEU A 5 -5.06 4.57 -9.43
C LEU A 5 -4.02 4.69 -8.33
N GLY A 6 -3.68 5.92 -7.92
CA GLY A 6 -2.75 6.17 -6.81
C GLY A 6 -3.34 5.85 -5.43
N PRO A 7 -2.51 5.78 -4.38
CA PRO A 7 -2.97 5.54 -3.03
C PRO A 7 -3.77 6.75 -2.50
N VAL A 8 -4.67 6.50 -1.56
CA VAL A 8 -5.42 7.57 -0.87
C VAL A 8 -4.46 8.36 0.03
N LEU A 9 -4.34 9.68 -0.21
CA LEU A 9 -3.41 10.58 0.51
C LEU A 9 -4.05 11.34 1.68
N TRP A 10 -5.29 11.01 2.04
CA TRP A 10 -6.02 11.63 3.14
C TRP A 10 -6.43 10.60 4.18
N TYR A 11 -6.68 11.08 5.40
CA TYR A 11 -7.25 10.23 6.44
C TYR A 11 -8.67 9.86 6.06
N TRP A 12 -8.90 8.56 5.86
CA TRP A 12 -10.23 7.95 5.80
C TRP A 12 -10.35 6.85 6.86
N PRO A 13 -11.55 6.63 7.42
CA PRO A 13 -11.86 5.42 8.18
C PRO A 13 -11.59 4.17 7.34
N LYS A 14 -11.31 3.05 8.03
CA LYS A 14 -10.96 1.78 7.37
C LYS A 14 -12.06 1.31 6.43
N GLU A 15 -13.31 1.42 6.85
CA GLU A 15 -14.50 0.98 6.11
C GLU A 15 -14.65 1.76 4.80
N THR A 16 -14.41 3.08 4.84
CA THR A 16 -14.44 3.94 3.65
C THR A 16 -13.33 3.55 2.65
N LEU A 17 -12.14 3.20 3.13
CA LEU A 17 -11.06 2.71 2.26
C LEU A 17 -11.43 1.38 1.62
N GLU A 18 -11.98 0.44 2.39
CA GLU A 18 -12.41 -0.87 1.89
C GLU A 18 -13.46 -0.73 0.79
N GLU A 19 -14.50 0.08 1.00
CA GLU A 19 -15.52 0.37 0.00
C GLU A 19 -14.94 1.01 -1.26
N PHE A 20 -14.01 1.95 -1.09
CA PHE A 20 -13.35 2.62 -2.21
C PHE A 20 -12.53 1.64 -3.05
N TYR A 21 -11.71 0.79 -2.44
CA TYR A 21 -10.89 -0.16 -3.18
C TYR A 21 -11.72 -1.30 -3.78
N GLN A 22 -12.84 -1.70 -3.18
CA GLN A 22 -13.80 -2.61 -3.82
C GLN A 22 -14.38 -2.00 -5.10
N GLN A 23 -14.69 -0.70 -5.11
CA GLN A 23 -15.10 0.00 -6.34
C GLN A 23 -13.93 0.11 -7.34
N ALA A 24 -12.71 0.38 -6.85
CA ALA A 24 -11.52 0.40 -7.70
C ALA A 24 -11.30 -0.96 -8.38
N ALA A 25 -11.64 -2.08 -7.71
CA ALA A 25 -11.55 -3.45 -8.24
C ALA A 25 -12.41 -3.68 -9.50
N THR A 26 -13.40 -2.85 -9.77
CA THR A 26 -14.25 -2.94 -10.98
C THR A 26 -14.07 -1.76 -11.95
N SER A 27 -13.19 -0.81 -11.60
CA SER A 27 -12.88 0.36 -12.44
C SER A 27 -12.05 -0.01 -13.68
N SER A 28 -11.86 0.97 -14.58
CA SER A 28 -10.98 0.86 -15.75
C SER A 28 -9.47 0.95 -15.44
N ALA A 29 -9.07 1.10 -14.18
CA ALA A 29 -7.66 1.12 -13.80
C ALA A 29 -7.01 -0.27 -13.97
N ASP A 30 -5.82 -0.29 -14.57
CA ASP A 30 -5.00 -1.50 -14.73
C ASP A 30 -4.15 -1.79 -13.49
N VAL A 31 -3.77 -0.73 -12.76
CA VAL A 31 -2.92 -0.79 -11.56
C VAL A 31 -3.61 -0.07 -10.41
N ILE A 32 -3.64 -0.70 -9.23
CA ILE A 32 -4.11 -0.10 -7.99
C ILE A 32 -2.93 0.00 -7.02
N TYR A 33 -2.64 1.22 -6.59
CA TYR A 33 -1.75 1.50 -5.49
C TYR A 33 -2.58 1.65 -4.22
N LEU A 34 -2.19 0.97 -3.14
CA LEU A 34 -2.83 1.08 -1.83
C LEU A 34 -1.80 1.00 -0.71
N GLY A 35 -2.08 1.61 0.43
CA GLY A 35 -1.16 1.65 1.55
C GLY A 35 -1.15 3.01 2.23
N GLU A 36 -0.20 3.18 3.15
CA GLU A 36 0.00 4.43 3.88
C GLU A 36 1.26 5.13 3.38
N ALA A 37 1.07 6.23 2.63
CA ALA A 37 2.16 7.01 2.04
C ALA A 37 2.51 8.28 2.82
N VAL A 38 1.65 8.72 3.76
CA VAL A 38 1.71 10.08 4.33
C VAL A 38 2.19 10.07 5.78
N CYS A 39 1.45 9.44 6.70
CA CYS A 39 1.74 9.53 8.12
C CYS A 39 1.25 8.30 8.90
N SER A 40 2.20 7.55 9.46
CA SER A 40 1.96 6.38 10.33
C SER A 40 1.04 6.66 11.53
N LYS A 41 1.00 7.92 12.01
CA LYS A 41 0.26 8.34 13.20
C LYS A 41 -1.17 8.81 12.91
N ARG A 42 -1.50 9.08 11.65
CA ARG A 42 -2.81 9.63 11.26
C ARG A 42 -3.68 8.63 10.52
N ARG A 43 -3.34 7.34 10.52
CA ARG A 43 -4.04 6.30 9.78
C ARG A 43 -5.06 5.55 10.65
N ALA A 44 -6.13 5.07 10.03
CA ALA A 44 -7.05 4.09 10.64
C ALA A 44 -6.62 2.64 10.36
N THR A 45 -6.00 2.40 9.21
CA THR A 45 -5.68 1.06 8.68
C THR A 45 -4.23 0.68 8.96
N LYS A 46 -3.99 -0.49 9.57
CA LYS A 46 -2.63 -0.97 9.87
C LYS A 46 -2.08 -1.83 8.74
N VAL A 47 -0.79 -2.14 8.81
CA VAL A 47 -0.08 -2.98 7.81
C VAL A 47 -0.80 -4.30 7.52
N GLY A 48 -1.29 -4.99 8.55
CA GLY A 48 -2.01 -6.26 8.38
C GLY A 48 -3.27 -6.09 7.54
N ASP A 49 -4.08 -5.08 7.86
CA ASP A 49 -5.30 -4.76 7.13
C ASP A 49 -5.01 -4.36 5.67
N TRP A 50 -3.93 -3.61 5.44
CA TRP A 50 -3.49 -3.27 4.08
C TRP A 50 -3.11 -4.50 3.26
N LEU A 51 -2.40 -5.45 3.86
CA LEU A 51 -2.02 -6.71 3.21
C LEU A 51 -3.24 -7.59 2.92
N GLU A 52 -4.21 -7.65 3.83
CA GLU A 52 -5.47 -8.35 3.62
C GLU A 52 -6.29 -7.73 2.47
N MET A 53 -6.35 -6.39 2.43
CA MET A 53 -7.01 -5.67 1.34
C MET A 53 -6.30 -5.90 0.00
N ALA A 54 -4.96 -5.90 -0.04
CA ALA A 54 -4.23 -6.21 -1.26
C ALA A 54 -4.55 -7.62 -1.79
N LYS A 55 -4.64 -8.61 -0.88
CA LYS A 55 -5.03 -9.99 -1.22
C LYS A 55 -6.45 -10.09 -1.75
N SER A 56 -7.40 -9.38 -1.16
CA SER A 56 -8.78 -9.39 -1.66
C SER A 56 -8.90 -8.78 -3.07
N LEU A 57 -8.04 -7.80 -3.38
CA LEU A 57 -7.98 -7.16 -4.70
C LEU A 57 -7.20 -7.98 -5.75
N ALA A 58 -6.31 -8.88 -5.34
CA ALA A 58 -5.45 -9.65 -6.24
C ALA A 58 -6.25 -10.46 -7.28
N GLY A 59 -7.46 -10.92 -6.92
CA GLY A 59 -8.36 -11.65 -7.82
C GLY A 59 -9.05 -10.81 -8.89
N SER A 60 -8.92 -9.47 -8.85
CA SER A 60 -9.60 -8.56 -9.79
C SER A 60 -8.94 -8.47 -11.19
N GLY A 61 -7.80 -9.15 -11.39
CA GLY A 61 -7.01 -9.06 -12.63
C GLY A 61 -6.19 -7.77 -12.75
N LYS A 62 -6.12 -6.97 -11.68
CA LYS A 62 -5.36 -5.72 -11.62
C LYS A 62 -3.99 -5.96 -11.03
N GLN A 63 -3.01 -5.16 -11.43
CA GLN A 63 -1.73 -5.13 -10.74
C GLN A 63 -1.88 -4.38 -9.42
N ILE A 64 -1.63 -5.06 -8.31
CA ILE A 64 -1.70 -4.48 -6.97
C ILE A 64 -0.30 -4.06 -6.53
N VAL A 65 -0.15 -2.82 -6.07
CA VAL A 65 1.11 -2.22 -5.61
C VAL A 65 0.90 -1.63 -4.22
N LEU A 66 1.75 -1.98 -3.27
CA LEU A 66 1.70 -1.47 -1.90
C LEU A 66 2.56 -0.21 -1.76
N SER A 67 1.92 0.92 -1.51
CA SER A 67 2.57 2.20 -1.24
C SER A 67 3.03 2.30 0.21
N THR A 68 4.27 2.74 0.39
CA THR A 68 4.91 2.90 1.70
C THR A 68 5.13 4.37 2.05
N LEU A 69 5.41 4.65 3.33
CA LEU A 69 5.64 6.00 3.85
C LEU A 69 6.73 6.72 3.04
N ALA A 70 6.43 7.94 2.58
CA ALA A 70 7.39 8.79 1.87
C ALA A 70 8.44 9.41 2.79
N LEU A 71 8.20 9.42 4.11
CA LEU A 71 9.16 9.92 5.09
C LEU A 71 9.11 9.04 6.35
N VAL A 72 10.18 8.29 6.57
CA VAL A 72 10.35 7.45 7.76
C VAL A 72 11.10 8.23 8.84
N GLN A 73 10.53 8.32 10.05
CA GLN A 73 11.05 9.16 11.13
C GLN A 73 11.28 8.39 12.44
N ALA A 74 10.77 7.17 12.57
CA ALA A 74 10.89 6.37 13.79
C ALA A 74 11.28 4.91 13.51
N SER A 75 12.09 4.33 14.39
CA SER A 75 12.50 2.93 14.29
C SER A 75 11.34 1.94 14.30
N SER A 76 10.23 2.30 14.95
CA SER A 76 8.99 1.50 14.93
C SER A 76 8.39 1.37 13.53
N GLU A 77 8.57 2.37 12.67
CA GLU A 77 8.07 2.36 11.29
C GLU A 77 8.91 1.41 10.41
N LEU A 78 10.20 1.24 10.70
CA LEU A 78 11.07 0.29 9.98
C LEU A 78 10.57 -1.15 10.12
N GLY A 79 10.11 -1.54 11.32
CA GLY A 79 9.54 -2.86 11.56
C GLY A 79 8.27 -3.12 10.74
N GLU A 80 7.46 -2.09 10.52
CA GLU A 80 6.27 -2.15 9.67
C GLU A 80 6.63 -2.23 8.18
N LEU A 81 7.60 -1.43 7.74
CA LEU A 81 8.09 -1.44 6.37
C LEU A 81 8.72 -2.77 5.99
N LYS A 82 9.46 -3.40 6.91
CA LYS A 82 10.00 -4.75 6.70
C LYS A 82 8.89 -5.76 6.38
N ARG A 83 7.74 -5.69 7.06
CA ARG A 83 6.59 -6.56 6.77
C ARG A 83 6.00 -6.31 5.38
N TYR A 84 5.98 -5.07 4.91
CA TYR A 84 5.62 -4.77 3.52
C TYR A 84 6.64 -5.37 2.56
N VAL A 85 7.94 -5.16 2.78
CA VAL A 85 9.00 -5.69 1.92
C VAL A 85 8.98 -7.22 1.85
N GLU A 86 8.67 -7.90 2.96
CA GLU A 86 8.59 -9.37 3.06
C GLU A 86 7.27 -9.97 2.55
N ASN A 87 6.35 -9.16 2.00
CA ASN A 87 4.98 -9.61 1.68
C ASN A 87 4.91 -10.78 0.67
N GLY A 88 5.91 -10.96 -0.20
CA GLY A 88 6.04 -12.13 -1.08
C GLY A 88 5.18 -12.16 -2.33
N GLU A 89 4.21 -11.25 -2.49
CA GLU A 89 3.16 -11.37 -3.50
C GLU A 89 2.99 -10.09 -4.33
N PHE A 90 2.98 -8.93 -3.68
CA PHE A 90 2.70 -7.63 -4.26
C PHE A 90 3.97 -6.81 -4.45
N LEU A 91 3.96 -6.01 -5.51
CA LEU A 91 4.98 -5.00 -5.75
C LEU A 91 4.93 -3.93 -4.66
N ILE A 92 6.08 -3.33 -4.36
CA ILE A 92 6.20 -2.23 -3.41
C ILE A 92 6.51 -0.94 -4.17
N GLU A 93 5.74 0.11 -3.91
CA GLU A 93 6.16 1.49 -4.18
C GLU A 93 6.97 1.97 -2.95
N ALA A 94 8.29 1.89 -3.10
CA ALA A 94 9.26 2.26 -2.08
C ALA A 94 9.49 3.78 -2.10
N SER A 95 8.76 4.50 -1.26
CA SER A 95 8.72 5.98 -1.27
C SER A 95 9.84 6.65 -0.47
N ASP A 96 10.62 5.87 0.28
CA ASP A 96 11.75 6.31 1.10
C ASP A 96 13.00 5.48 0.76
N LEU A 97 14.19 6.09 0.77
CA LEU A 97 15.44 5.42 0.40
C LEU A 97 15.80 4.25 1.33
N GLY A 98 15.39 4.30 2.59
CA GLY A 98 15.51 3.17 3.51
C GLY A 98 14.69 1.97 3.03
N VAL A 99 13.49 2.20 2.51
CA VAL A 99 12.65 1.14 1.93
C VAL A 99 13.26 0.62 0.63
N VAL A 100 13.81 1.50 -0.22
CA VAL A 100 14.52 1.10 -1.45
C VAL A 100 15.67 0.15 -1.10
N ASN A 101 16.49 0.49 -0.10
CA ASN A 101 17.59 -0.36 0.35
C ASN A 101 17.08 -1.70 0.89
N MET A 102 16.03 -1.70 1.73
CA MET A 102 15.42 -2.94 2.23
C MET A 102 14.91 -3.84 1.09
N CYS A 103 14.32 -3.28 0.04
CA CYS A 103 13.89 -4.02 -1.14
C CYS A 103 15.07 -4.58 -1.94
N ALA A 104 16.19 -3.84 -2.04
CA ALA A 104 17.37 -4.25 -2.80
C ALA A 104 18.16 -5.38 -2.11
N GLU A 105 18.09 -5.47 -0.79
CA GLU A 105 18.75 -6.51 0.02
C GLU A 105 17.96 -7.82 0.11
N ARG A 106 16.73 -7.85 -0.42
CA ARG A 106 15.82 -8.99 -0.40
C ARG A 106 15.98 -9.87 -1.64
#